data_AF-A0A525BX23-F1
#
_entry.id   AF-A0A525BX23-F1
#
_cell.length_a   1.000
_cell.length_b   1.000
_cell.length_c   1.000
_cell.angle_alpha   90.00
_cell.angle_beta   90.00
_cell.angle_gamma   90.00
#
_symmetry.space_group_name_H-M   'P 1'
#
loop_
_entity.id
_entity.type
_entity.pdbx_description
1 polymer ?
#
loop_
_entity_poly.entity_id
_entity_poly.type
_entity_poly.pdbx_seq_one_letter_code
_entity_poly.pdbx_strand_id
1 'polypeptide(L)'
;MHGLFRKISITIAASALLTISATSSAQLKKGWDKSSVDKLAKSCTSQIMQGAKQGYYEKARKAGNSNPKPFPEKQLKESFAGMCKCMSNKAANTWEFNDFKANANTYFKQLIQPAMNGGECKPTGLVGKAIKKAKESKK
;
A
#
# COMPACT_ATOMS: atom_id res chain seq x y z
N MET A 1 10.47 31.71 69.62
CA MET A 1 9.89 30.37 69.85
C MET A 1 9.34 29.85 68.53
N HIS A 2 9.51 28.55 68.31
CA HIS A 2 9.31 27.76 67.09
C HIS A 2 8.11 28.10 66.18
N GLY A 3 8.27 27.92 64.86
CA GLY A 3 7.16 28.07 63.91
C GLY A 3 7.42 27.63 62.47
N LEU A 4 7.65 26.33 62.27
CA LEU A 4 7.32 25.52 61.09
C LEU A 4 7.80 25.95 59.68
N PHE A 5 8.80 25.19 59.22
CA PHE A 5 9.00 24.79 57.82
C PHE A 5 7.69 24.31 57.18
N ARG A 6 7.30 24.89 56.04
CA ARG A 6 6.42 24.22 55.06
C ARG A 6 7.11 24.21 53.70
N LYS A 7 7.88 23.15 53.47
CA LYS A 7 8.35 22.75 52.14
C LYS A 7 7.13 22.35 51.31
N ILE A 8 6.76 23.17 50.33
CA ILE A 8 5.75 22.82 49.33
C ILE A 8 6.50 22.10 48.20
N SER A 9 6.62 20.78 48.32
CA SER A 9 7.02 19.91 47.22
C SER A 9 5.80 19.74 46.30
N ILE A 10 5.73 20.51 45.20
CA ILE A 10 4.80 20.22 44.11
C ILE A 10 5.42 19.08 43.31
N THR A 11 4.96 17.86 43.58
CA THR A 11 5.25 16.68 42.78
C THR A 11 4.58 16.87 41.42
N ILE A 12 5.38 17.12 40.38
CA ILE A 12 4.91 17.06 38.99
C ILE A 12 4.62 15.58 38.71
N ALA A 13 3.36 15.18 38.82
CA ALA A 13 2.89 13.89 38.33
C ALA A 13 3.02 13.89 36.80
N ALA A 14 4.14 13.38 36.31
CA ALA A 14 4.30 13.05 34.90
C ALA A 14 3.35 11.87 34.61
N SER A 15 2.14 12.19 34.16
CA SER A 15 1.23 11.21 33.56
C SER A 15 1.88 10.67 32.29
N ALA A 16 2.65 9.61 32.43
CA ALA A 16 3.11 8.78 31.34
C ALA A 16 1.86 8.13 30.71
N LEU A 17 1.27 8.82 29.74
CA LEU A 17 0.34 8.23 28.79
C LEU A 17 1.12 7.18 28.02
N LEU A 18 1.10 5.95 28.54
CA LEU A 18 1.39 4.74 27.81
C LEU A 18 0.43 4.68 26.61
N THR A 19 0.85 5.25 25.49
CA THR A 19 0.29 4.93 24.18
C THR A 19 0.65 3.47 23.91
N ILE A 20 -0.20 2.57 24.42
CA ILE A 20 -0.25 1.19 23.97
C ILE A 20 -0.67 1.29 22.50
N SER A 21 0.33 1.35 21.62
CA SER A 21 0.13 1.08 20.21
C SER A 21 -0.34 -0.36 20.16
N ALA A 22 -1.66 -0.56 20.12
CA ALA A 22 -2.25 -1.85 19.87
C ALA A 22 -1.73 -2.28 18.51
N THR A 23 -0.64 -3.06 18.53
CA THR A 23 -0.15 -3.77 17.36
C THR A 23 -1.18 -4.86 17.10
N SER A 24 -2.31 -4.48 16.49
CA SER A 24 -3.28 -5.42 15.95
C SER A 24 -2.53 -6.24 14.92
N SER A 25 -2.02 -7.40 15.34
CA SER A 25 -1.60 -8.45 14.44
C SER A 25 -2.84 -8.78 13.61
N ALA A 26 -2.90 -8.19 12.41
CA ALA A 26 -4.06 -8.25 11.56
C ALA A 26 -4.38 -9.72 11.29
N GLN A 27 -5.45 -10.20 11.94
CA GLN A 27 -5.81 -11.61 11.91
C GLN A 27 -6.36 -11.90 10.53
N LEU A 28 -5.65 -12.74 9.78
CA LEU A 28 -6.08 -13.16 8.46
C LEU A 28 -7.44 -13.89 8.57
N LYS A 29 -8.34 -13.61 7.63
CA LYS A 29 -9.62 -14.33 7.50
C LYS A 29 -9.36 -15.81 7.19
N LYS A 30 -10.40 -16.62 7.38
CA LYS A 30 -10.34 -18.07 7.17
C LYS A 30 -9.79 -18.43 5.77
N GLY A 31 -8.94 -19.44 5.73
CA GLY A 31 -8.35 -19.99 4.51
C GLY A 31 -7.14 -19.22 3.98
N TRP A 32 -6.77 -18.09 4.59
CA TRP A 32 -5.52 -17.39 4.27
C TRP A 32 -4.37 -17.88 5.14
N ASP A 33 -3.21 -18.05 4.51
CA ASP A 33 -1.91 -18.15 5.17
C ASP A 33 -0.97 -17.05 4.65
N LYS A 34 0.10 -16.78 5.40
CA LYS A 34 1.09 -15.76 5.03
C LYS A 34 1.68 -15.99 3.64
N SER A 35 1.93 -17.25 3.25
CA SER A 35 2.48 -17.54 1.92
C SER A 35 1.47 -17.25 0.81
N SER A 36 0.17 -17.48 1.04
CA SER A 36 -0.89 -17.14 0.09
C SER A 36 -1.02 -15.63 -0.09
N VAL A 37 -0.89 -14.84 0.98
CA VAL A 37 -0.84 -13.37 0.90
C VAL A 37 0.39 -12.91 0.11
N ASP A 38 1.57 -13.48 0.38
CA ASP A 38 2.80 -13.12 -0.33
C ASP A 38 2.75 -13.53 -1.82
N LYS A 39 2.19 -14.70 -2.13
CA LYS A 39 1.95 -15.16 -3.51
C LYS A 39 1.00 -14.21 -4.24
N LEU A 40 -0.06 -13.76 -3.58
CA LEU A 40 -0.99 -12.79 -4.15
C LEU A 40 -0.30 -11.47 -4.46
N ALA A 41 0.53 -10.95 -3.55
CA ALA A 41 1.25 -9.70 -3.75
C ALA A 41 2.26 -9.79 -4.91
N LYS A 42 2.97 -10.92 -5.02
CA LYS A 42 3.89 -11.21 -6.13
C LYS A 42 3.13 -11.32 -7.45
N SER A 43 2.01 -12.03 -7.48
CA SER A 43 1.17 -12.18 -8.68
C SER A 43 0.61 -10.83 -9.14
N CYS A 44 0.08 -10.03 -8.22
CA CYS A 44 -0.36 -8.65 -8.48
C CYS A 44 0.75 -7.83 -9.15
N THR A 45 1.96 -7.86 -8.58
CA THR A 45 3.09 -7.10 -9.12
C THR A 45 3.46 -7.60 -10.51
N SER A 46 3.55 -8.92 -10.71
CA SER A 46 3.89 -9.53 -11.99
C SER A 46 2.89 -9.18 -13.09
N GLN A 47 1.58 -9.29 -12.82
CA GLN A 47 0.54 -9.00 -13.80
C GLN A 47 0.54 -7.53 -14.22
N ILE A 48 0.71 -6.61 -13.27
CA ILE A 48 0.85 -5.18 -13.57
C ILE A 48 2.07 -4.92 -14.45
N MET A 49 3.22 -5.52 -14.10
CA MET A 49 4.47 -5.33 -14.84
C MET A 49 4.39 -5.87 -16.27
N GLN A 50 3.76 -7.03 -16.48
CA GLN A 50 3.55 -7.61 -17.81
C GLN A 50 2.69 -6.70 -18.67
N GLY A 51 1.52 -6.26 -18.15
CA GLY A 51 0.63 -5.36 -18.88
C GLY A 51 1.29 -4.00 -19.17
N ALA A 52 2.02 -3.43 -18.20
CA ALA A 52 2.73 -2.17 -18.38
C ALA A 52 3.83 -2.26 -19.45
N LYS A 53 4.58 -3.36 -19.47
CA LYS A 53 5.64 -3.60 -20.48
C LYS A 53 5.04 -3.75 -21.88
N GLN A 54 3.99 -4.56 -22.02
CA GLN A 54 3.28 -4.72 -23.29
C GLN A 54 2.73 -3.39 -23.80
N GLY A 55 2.00 -2.65 -22.95
CA GLY A 55 1.44 -1.35 -23.32
C GLY A 55 2.50 -0.30 -23.66
N TYR A 56 3.67 -0.33 -23.01
CA TYR A 56 4.79 0.57 -23.30
C TYR A 56 5.30 0.38 -24.73
N TYR A 57 5.62 -0.87 -25.12
CA TYR A 57 6.14 -1.16 -26.45
C TYR A 57 5.06 -1.04 -27.52
N GLU A 58 3.82 -1.40 -27.23
CA GLU A 58 2.70 -1.19 -28.15
C GLU A 58 2.49 0.30 -28.45
N LYS A 59 2.56 1.16 -27.43
CA LYS A 59 2.45 2.61 -27.59
C LYS A 59 3.62 3.17 -28.38
N ALA A 60 4.84 2.70 -28.15
CA ALA A 60 6.02 3.10 -28.94
C ALA A 60 5.85 2.72 -30.42
N ARG A 61 5.41 1.49 -30.70
CA ARG A 61 5.12 1.01 -32.06
C ARG A 61 4.07 1.86 -32.75
N LYS A 62 2.95 2.16 -32.07
CA LYS A 62 1.88 3.02 -32.61
C LYS A 62 2.35 4.46 -32.88
N ALA A 63 3.34 4.94 -32.13
CA ALA A 63 3.94 6.26 -32.31
C ALA A 63 5.06 6.29 -33.37
N GLY A 64 5.32 5.18 -34.09
CA GLY A 64 6.40 5.10 -35.07
C GLY A 64 7.81 5.17 -34.45
N ASN A 65 7.94 4.95 -33.14
CA ASN A 65 9.23 4.96 -32.47
C ASN A 65 9.90 3.58 -32.61
N SER A 66 10.81 3.46 -33.57
CA SER A 66 11.56 2.24 -33.86
C SER A 66 12.64 1.90 -32.81
N ASN A 67 12.99 2.83 -31.92
CA ASN A 67 13.98 2.60 -30.87
C ASN A 67 13.53 3.25 -29.53
N PRO A 68 12.48 2.72 -28.88
CA PRO A 68 12.04 3.25 -27.61
C PRO A 68 13.11 3.07 -26.54
N LYS A 69 13.13 3.99 -25.57
CA LYS A 69 13.98 3.85 -24.38
C LYS A 69 13.68 2.50 -23.68
N PRO A 70 14.65 1.94 -22.96
CA PRO A 70 14.41 0.73 -22.17
C PRO A 70 13.25 0.92 -21.19
N PHE A 71 12.40 -0.10 -21.08
CA PHE A 71 11.31 -0.10 -20.11
C PHE A 71 11.88 -0.08 -18.67
N PRO A 72 11.47 0.87 -17.81
CA PRO A 72 12.05 1.07 -16.47
C PRO A 72 11.52 0.02 -15.47
N GLU A 73 11.82 -1.25 -15.72
CA GLU A 73 11.22 -2.40 -15.04
C GLU A 73 11.44 -2.37 -13.52
N LYS A 74 12.68 -2.11 -13.07
CA LYS A 74 13.03 -2.06 -11.65
C LYS A 74 12.26 -0.98 -10.89
N GLN A 75 12.24 0.24 -11.42
CA GLN A 75 11.61 1.41 -10.77
C GLN A 75 10.09 1.24 -10.69
N LEU A 76 9.47 0.69 -11.73
CA LEU A 76 8.04 0.39 -11.75
C LEU A 76 7.69 -0.75 -10.78
N LYS A 77 8.50 -1.81 -10.75
CA LYS A 77 8.31 -2.92 -9.82
C LYS A 77 8.34 -2.45 -8.37
N GLU A 78 9.32 -1.62 -7.99
CA GLU A 78 9.40 -1.02 -6.65
C GLU A 78 8.18 -0.14 -6.34
N SER A 79 7.71 0.64 -7.33
CA SER A 79 6.52 1.50 -7.19
C SER A 79 5.23 0.71 -6.89
N PHE A 80 5.10 -0.49 -7.47
CA PHE A 80 3.90 -1.33 -7.32
C PHE A 80 4.01 -2.37 -6.20
N ALA A 81 5.21 -2.80 -5.81
CA ALA A 81 5.39 -3.84 -4.80
C ALA A 81 4.73 -3.49 -3.46
N GLY A 82 4.89 -2.24 -3.00
CA GLY A 82 4.25 -1.74 -1.79
C GLY A 82 2.72 -1.73 -1.88
N MET A 83 2.19 -1.24 -3.02
CA MET A 83 0.74 -1.23 -3.30
C MET A 83 0.17 -2.64 -3.31
N CYS A 84 0.79 -3.57 -4.05
CA CYS A 84 0.33 -4.97 -4.12
C CYS A 84 0.40 -5.66 -2.76
N LYS A 85 1.46 -5.44 -1.98
CA LYS A 85 1.55 -5.97 -0.62
C LYS A 85 0.44 -5.42 0.28
N CYS A 86 0.18 -4.12 0.24
CA CYS A 86 -0.90 -3.49 1.00
C CYS A 86 -2.26 -4.08 0.62
N MET A 87 -2.56 -4.15 -0.69
CA MET A 87 -3.85 -4.69 -1.18
C MET A 87 -4.02 -6.17 -0.84
N SER A 88 -2.97 -6.99 -0.94
CA SER A 88 -3.05 -8.41 -0.57
C SER A 88 -3.30 -8.60 0.93
N ASN A 89 -2.67 -7.80 1.79
CA ASN A 89 -2.98 -7.82 3.22
C ASN A 89 -4.42 -7.36 3.48
N LYS A 90 -4.87 -6.30 2.82
CA LYS A 90 -6.25 -5.80 2.96
C LYS A 90 -7.26 -6.84 2.53
N ALA A 91 -7.03 -7.50 1.40
CA ALA A 91 -7.85 -8.61 0.92
C ALA A 91 -7.95 -9.74 1.96
N ALA A 92 -6.81 -10.18 2.49
CA ALA A 92 -6.76 -11.26 3.47
C ALA A 92 -7.38 -10.91 4.83
N ASN A 93 -7.48 -9.63 5.17
CA ASN A 93 -8.18 -9.16 6.36
C ASN A 93 -9.68 -8.90 6.14
N THR A 94 -10.12 -8.81 4.88
CA THR A 94 -11.49 -8.43 4.53
C THR A 94 -12.35 -9.64 4.18
N TRP A 95 -11.86 -10.53 3.30
CA TRP A 95 -12.63 -11.67 2.76
C TRP A 95 -11.98 -13.00 3.10
N GLU A 96 -12.78 -14.06 3.24
CA GLU A 96 -12.24 -15.43 3.32
C GLU A 96 -11.61 -15.84 1.98
N PHE A 97 -10.63 -16.74 2.01
CA PHE A 97 -9.82 -17.06 0.83
C PHE A 97 -10.64 -17.62 -0.34
N ASN A 98 -11.57 -18.53 -0.07
CA ASN A 98 -12.39 -19.16 -1.12
C ASN A 98 -13.36 -18.17 -1.77
N ASP A 99 -13.98 -17.30 -0.97
CA ASP A 99 -14.84 -16.22 -1.46
C ASP A 99 -14.03 -15.22 -2.30
N PHE A 100 -12.86 -14.81 -1.80
CA PHE A 100 -11.96 -13.95 -2.55
C PHE A 100 -11.55 -14.57 -3.89
N LYS A 101 -11.24 -15.86 -3.91
CA LYS A 101 -10.84 -16.57 -5.13
C LYS A 101 -11.98 -16.60 -6.16
N ALA A 102 -13.22 -16.80 -5.72
CA ALA A 102 -14.39 -16.79 -6.60
C ALA A 102 -14.68 -15.39 -7.17
N ASN A 103 -14.41 -14.34 -6.39
CA ASN A 103 -14.77 -12.95 -6.68
C ASN A 103 -13.56 -12.03 -6.97
N ALA A 104 -12.40 -12.60 -7.27
CA ALA A 104 -11.11 -11.90 -7.24
C ALA A 104 -11.09 -10.63 -8.10
N ASN A 105 -11.67 -10.67 -9.30
CA ASN A 105 -11.73 -9.52 -10.20
C ASN A 105 -12.54 -8.35 -9.61
N THR A 106 -13.66 -8.65 -8.96
CA THR A 106 -14.52 -7.64 -8.32
C THR A 106 -13.83 -7.04 -7.12
N TYR A 107 -13.27 -7.87 -6.24
CA TYR A 107 -12.63 -7.39 -5.02
C TYR A 107 -11.32 -6.65 -5.29
N PHE A 108 -10.51 -7.09 -6.26
CA PHE A 108 -9.34 -6.31 -6.66
C PHE A 108 -9.73 -4.95 -7.25
N LYS A 109 -10.82 -4.85 -8.01
CA LYS A 109 -11.31 -3.54 -8.50
C LYS A 109 -11.68 -2.61 -7.34
N GLN A 110 -12.30 -3.15 -6.29
CA GLN A 110 -12.63 -2.38 -5.07
C GLN A 110 -11.38 -1.90 -4.32
N LEU A 111 -10.24 -2.59 -4.43
CA LEU A 111 -8.97 -2.18 -3.81
C LEU A 111 -8.15 -1.22 -4.69
N ILE A 112 -8.14 -1.44 -6.02
CA ILE A 112 -7.25 -0.70 -6.93
C ILE A 112 -7.71 0.73 -7.16
N GLN A 113 -9.02 0.97 -7.28
CA GLN A 113 -9.57 2.31 -7.49
C GLN A 113 -9.21 3.27 -6.34
N PRO A 114 -9.45 2.95 -5.06
CA PRO A 114 -9.05 3.82 -3.96
C PRO A 114 -7.51 3.95 -3.88
N ALA A 115 -6.74 2.90 -4.16
CA ALA A 115 -5.28 2.99 -4.20
C ALA A 115 -4.79 4.00 -5.25
N MET A 116 -5.30 3.93 -6.48
CA MET A 116 -4.96 4.86 -7.56
C MET A 116 -5.46 6.29 -7.29
N ASN A 117 -6.54 6.40 -6.51
CA ASN A 117 -7.05 7.69 -6.03
C ASN A 117 -6.29 8.24 -4.82
N GLY A 118 -5.15 7.65 -4.44
CA GLY A 118 -4.28 8.18 -3.38
C GLY A 118 -4.67 7.73 -1.98
N GLY A 119 -5.51 6.71 -1.87
CA GLY A 119 -5.89 6.10 -0.61
C GLY A 119 -4.76 5.29 0.03
N GLU A 120 -5.14 4.46 1.00
CA GLU A 120 -4.23 3.72 1.89
C GLU A 120 -3.16 2.92 1.14
N CYS A 121 -3.55 2.16 0.12
CA CYS A 121 -2.63 1.33 -0.67
C CYS A 121 -2.05 2.05 -1.90
N LYS A 122 -1.92 3.38 -1.89
CA LYS A 122 -1.40 4.12 -3.05
C LYS A 122 0.00 3.63 -3.48
N PRO A 123 0.30 3.58 -4.79
CA PRO A 123 1.64 3.27 -5.26
C PRO A 123 2.60 4.41 -4.91
N THR A 124 3.86 4.07 -4.70
CA THR A 124 4.93 5.02 -4.38
C THR A 124 5.88 5.16 -5.58
N GLY A 125 7.05 5.79 -5.39
CA GLY A 125 8.09 5.86 -6.42
C GLY A 125 7.63 6.60 -7.68
N LEU A 126 8.01 6.05 -8.84
CA LEU A 126 7.76 6.65 -10.15
C LEU A 126 6.25 6.77 -10.43
N VAL A 127 5.49 5.73 -10.11
CA VAL A 127 4.04 5.70 -10.35
C VAL A 127 3.32 6.67 -9.42
N GLY A 128 3.65 6.67 -8.13
CA GLY A 128 3.05 7.59 -7.16
C GLY A 128 3.28 9.06 -7.54
N LYS A 129 4.49 9.40 -7.99
CA LYS A 129 4.82 10.75 -8.49
C LYS A 129 4.02 11.10 -9.74
N ALA A 130 3.89 10.18 -10.70
CA ALA A 130 3.13 10.39 -11.92
C ALA A 130 1.64 10.63 -11.64
N ILE A 131 1.03 9.85 -10.73
CA ILE A 131 -0.38 10.04 -10.32
C ILE A 131 -0.57 11.40 -9.66
N LYS A 132 0.31 11.80 -8.74
CA LYS A 132 0.24 13.10 -8.06
C LYS A 132 0.28 14.23 -9.08
N LYS A 133 1.25 14.20 -10.00
CA LYS A 133 1.39 15.21 -11.07
C LYS A 133 0.15 15.26 -11.96
N ALA A 134 -0.38 14.11 -12.36
CA ALA A 134 -1.59 14.04 -13.21
C ALA A 134 -2.83 14.63 -12.53
N LYS A 135 -2.92 14.58 -11.20
CA LYS A 135 -4.00 15.23 -10.44
C LYS A 135 -3.80 16.74 -10.33
N GLU A 136 -2.57 17.19 -10.10
CA GLU A 136 -2.22 18.62 -10.05
C GLU A 136 -2.46 19.31 -11.40
N SER A 137 -2.18 18.65 -12.53
CA SER A 137 -2.41 19.20 -13.87
C SER A 137 -3.88 19.26 -14.31
N LYS A 138 -4.83 18.75 -13.50
CA LYS A 138 -6.27 18.78 -13.77
C LYS A 138 -7.02 19.77 -12.90
N LYS A 139 -6.32 20.46 -12.00
CA LYS A 139 -6.85 21.50 -11.12
C LYS A 139 -6.53 22.86 -11.72
#